data_AF-A0A3P7IYT3-F1
#
_entry.id   AF-A0A3P7IYT3-F1
#
_cell.length_a   1.000
_cell.length_b   1.000
_cell.length_c   1.000
_cell.angle_alpha   90.00
_cell.angle_beta   90.00
_cell.angle_gamma   90.00
#
_symmetry.space_group_name_H-M   'P 1'
#
loop_
_entity.id
_entity.type
_entity.pdbx_description
1 polymer ?
#
loop_
_entity_poly.entity_id
_entity_poly.type
_entity_poly.pdbx_seq_one_letter_code
_entity_poly.pdbx_strand_id
1 'polypeptide(L)'
;MSLMFRAEGKDLRLEREQAAFRGTPRYASIAALSMKEQSRKDDLESWWYMIVELMVGHLPWQDVQRNHLEEFKTMKKNVRQPKNLKIVSN
;
A
#
# COMPACT_ATOMS: atom_id res chain seq x y z
N MET A 1 17.20 19.64 5.79
CA MET A 1 16.46 20.61 6.63
C MET A 1 15.20 19.92 7.16
N SER A 2 15.27 19.23 8.30
CA SER A 2 14.10 18.72 9.06
C SER A 2 14.55 18.14 10.42
N LEU A 3 15.04 19.01 11.30
CA LEU A 3 15.43 18.68 12.69
C LEU A 3 14.55 19.42 13.72
N MET A 4 13.39 19.97 13.32
CA MET A 4 12.73 21.01 14.11
C MET A 4 11.64 20.55 15.10
N PHE A 5 11.33 19.26 15.23
CA PHE A 5 10.29 18.83 16.18
C PHE A 5 10.73 17.61 16.96
N ARG A 6 11.43 17.86 18.07
CA ARG A 6 11.61 16.90 19.16
C ARG A 6 10.76 17.40 20.32
N ALA A 7 9.51 16.95 20.42
CA ALA A 7 8.68 17.20 21.58
C ALA A 7 9.13 16.27 22.72
N GLU A 8 9.25 16.79 23.94
CA GLU A 8 9.45 15.97 25.14
C GLU A 8 8.18 15.16 25.43
N GLY A 9 8.18 13.91 24.96
CA GLY A 9 7.03 13.01 25.07
C GLY A 9 6.83 12.25 23.77
N LYS A 10 7.43 11.05 23.68
CA LYS A 10 7.27 10.03 22.62
C LYS A 10 7.08 10.59 21.20
N ASP A 11 8.18 11.01 20.57
CA ASP A 11 8.48 10.91 19.11
C ASP A 11 7.26 10.94 18.16
N LEU A 12 6.41 11.97 18.25
CA LEU A 12 5.39 12.23 17.23
C LEU A 12 6.07 12.82 16.00
N ARG A 13 6.51 11.94 15.10
CA ARG A 13 6.96 12.34 13.76
C ARG A 13 5.73 12.75 12.93
N LEU A 14 5.74 14.01 12.50
CA LEU A 14 4.78 14.52 11.52
C LEU A 14 4.98 13.81 10.18
N GLU A 15 3.88 13.61 9.46
CA GLU A 15 3.91 13.10 8.10
C GLU A 15 4.69 14.06 7.19
N ARG A 16 5.52 13.51 6.30
CA ARG A 16 6.19 14.33 5.28
C ARG A 16 5.19 14.65 4.17
N GLU A 17 5.29 15.86 3.62
CA GLU A 17 4.44 16.28 2.48
C GLU A 17 4.61 15.38 1.25
N GLN A 18 5.82 14.86 1.03
CA GLN A 18 6.11 13.90 -0.03
C GLN A 18 7.12 12.85 0.45
N ALA A 19 6.70 11.58 0.37
CA ALA A 19 7.55 10.42 0.59
C ALA A 19 7.77 9.70 -0.75
N ALA A 20 8.98 9.79 -1.29
CA ALA A 20 9.34 9.06 -2.51
C ALA A 20 9.20 7.54 -2.30
N PHE A 21 8.47 6.89 -3.19
CA PHE A 21 8.27 5.43 -3.14
C PHE A 21 9.57 4.70 -3.55
N ARG A 22 10.03 3.77 -2.71
CA ARG A 22 11.25 2.95 -2.96
C ARG A 22 11.03 1.44 -2.80
N GLY A 23 9.77 1.01 -2.61
CA GLY A 23 9.42 -0.38 -2.32
C GLY A 23 9.12 -1.21 -3.57
N THR A 24 8.63 -2.43 -3.35
CA THR A 24 8.11 -3.29 -4.42
C THR A 24 6.63 -2.97 -4.68
N PRO A 25 6.25 -2.47 -5.87
CA PRO A 25 4.87 -2.02 -6.14
C PRO A 25 3.79 -3.09 -5.95
N ARG A 26 4.14 -4.36 -6.18
CA ARG A 26 3.26 -5.53 -6.03
C ARG A 26 2.63 -5.59 -4.65
N TYR A 27 3.44 -5.45 -3.59
CA TYR A 27 2.98 -5.53 -2.20
C TYR A 27 2.77 -4.17 -1.54
N ALA A 28 3.19 -3.07 -2.17
CA ALA A 28 3.03 -1.74 -1.60
C ALA A 28 1.57 -1.35 -1.36
N SER A 29 1.30 -0.61 -0.29
CA SER A 29 -0.05 -0.10 -0.06
C SER A 29 -0.46 0.96 -1.08
N ILE A 30 -1.77 1.20 -1.24
CA ILE A 30 -2.28 2.30 -2.08
C ILE A 30 -1.74 3.66 -1.60
N ALA A 31 -1.55 3.83 -0.28
CA ALA A 31 -1.01 5.06 0.29
C ALA A 31 0.48 5.23 -0.04
N ALA A 32 1.28 4.17 0.09
CA ALA A 32 2.69 4.16 -0.28
C ALA A 32 2.89 4.45 -1.78
N LEU A 33 2.05 3.87 -2.64
CA LEU A 33 2.07 4.19 -4.07
C LEU A 33 1.71 5.66 -4.32
N SER A 34 0.84 6.25 -3.48
CA SER A 34 0.42 7.66 -3.56
C SER A 34 1.43 8.64 -2.96
N MET A 35 2.67 8.21 -2.70
CA MET A 35 3.76 9.01 -2.12
C MET A 35 3.40 9.63 -0.76
N LYS A 36 2.48 9.00 -0.02
CA LYS A 36 2.15 9.38 1.36
C LYS A 36 3.15 8.75 2.32
N GLU A 37 3.35 9.39 3.47
CA GLU A 37 4.18 8.83 4.55
C GLU A 37 3.68 7.43 4.93
N GLN A 38 4.61 6.49 5.02
CA GLN A 38 4.28 5.12 5.39
C GLN A 38 4.03 5.02 6.89
N SER A 39 3.07 4.19 7.23
CA SER A 39 2.61 3.95 8.59
C SER A 39 2.36 2.46 8.81
N ARG A 40 2.16 2.05 10.06
CA ARG A 40 1.99 0.64 10.44
C ARG A 40 0.86 -0.08 9.68
N LYS A 41 -0.17 0.64 9.23
CA LYS A 41 -1.26 0.04 8.42
C LYS A 41 -0.78 -0.43 7.04
N ASP A 42 0.28 0.19 6.51
CA ASP A 42 0.83 -0.10 5.19
C ASP A 42 1.58 -1.44 5.20
N ASP A 43 2.21 -1.77 6.34
CA ASP A 43 2.82 -3.08 6.57
C ASP A 43 1.76 -4.19 6.59
N LEU A 44 0.63 -3.97 7.28
CA LEU A 44 -0.49 -4.92 7.32
C LEU A 44 -1.10 -5.15 5.93
N GLU A 45 -1.27 -4.08 5.15
CA GLU A 45 -1.76 -4.20 3.77
C GLU A 45 -0.79 -5.02 2.90
N SER A 46 0.51 -4.81 3.08
CA SER A 46 1.56 -5.57 2.38
C SER A 46 1.54 -7.05 2.77
N TRP A 47 1.36 -7.35 4.06
CA TRP A 47 1.20 -8.72 4.56
C TRP A 47 -0.01 -9.41 3.97
N TRP A 48 -1.12 -8.68 3.84
CA TRP A 48 -2.33 -9.24 3.26
C TRP A 48 -2.16 -9.62 1.79
N TYR A 49 -1.46 -8.80 1.01
CA TYR A 49 -1.12 -9.15 -0.36
C TYR A 49 -0.21 -10.39 -0.45
N MET A 50 0.77 -10.53 0.44
CA MET A 50 1.62 -11.72 0.48
C MET A 50 0.82 -12.98 0.85
N ILE A 51 -0.05 -12.91 1.86
CA ILE A 51 -0.87 -14.04 2.28
C ILE A 51 -1.82 -14.48 1.17
N VAL A 52 -2.49 -13.53 0.49
CA VAL A 52 -3.34 -13.84 -0.65
C VAL A 52 -2.55 -14.51 -1.78
N GLU A 53 -1.36 -14.01 -2.09
CA GLU A 53 -0.50 -14.62 -3.11
C GLU A 53 -0.04 -16.04 -2.71
N LEU A 54 0.27 -16.28 -1.44
CA LEU A 54 0.62 -17.61 -0.94
C LEU A 54 -0.55 -18.60 -0.99
N MET A 55 -1.77 -18.14 -0.72
CA MET A 55 -2.96 -19.00 -0.68
C MET A 55 -3.57 -19.26 -2.06
N VAL A 56 -3.59 -18.25 -2.93
CA VAL A 56 -4.25 -18.28 -4.26
C VAL A 56 -3.24 -18.51 -5.38
N GLY A 57 -1.95 -18.31 -5.12
CA GLY A 57 -0.84 -18.46 -6.07
C GLY A 57 -0.60 -17.24 -6.97
N HIS A 58 -1.55 -16.29 -7.03
CA HIS A 58 -1.42 -15.12 -7.89
C HIS A 58 -2.17 -13.90 -7.34
N LEU A 59 -1.73 -12.71 -7.79
CA LEU A 59 -2.42 -11.43 -7.55
C LEU A 59 -2.98 -10.89 -8.87
N PRO A 60 -4.13 -10.18 -8.85
CA PRO A 60 -4.73 -9.63 -10.07
C PRO A 60 -3.81 -8.68 -10.84
N TRP A 61 -2.86 -8.05 -10.17
CA TRP A 61 -1.88 -7.11 -10.74
C TRP A 61 -0.46 -7.70 -10.86
N GLN A 62 -0.32 -9.03 -10.92
CA GLN A 62 1.00 -9.67 -10.98
C GLN A 62 1.80 -9.36 -12.25
N ASP A 63 1.11 -9.11 -13.38
CA ASP A 63 1.72 -8.90 -14.69
C ASP A 63 2.06 -7.43 -14.98
N VAL A 64 1.70 -6.53 -14.06
CA VAL A 64 1.96 -5.10 -14.20
C VAL A 64 3.46 -4.83 -14.05
N GLN A 65 4.02 -4.06 -14.99
CA GLN A 65 5.43 -3.68 -14.95
C GLN A 65 5.74 -2.78 -13.75
N ARG A 66 6.91 -2.96 -13.14
CA ARG A 66 7.29 -2.27 -11.87
C ARG A 66 7.26 -0.75 -11.95
N ASN A 67 7.46 -0.16 -13.13
CA ASN A 67 7.42 1.27 -13.40
C ASN A 67 5.98 1.83 -13.51
N HIS A 68 4.95 1.01 -13.67
CA HIS A 68 3.57 1.44 -13.84
C HIS A 68 2.84 1.58 -12.49
N LEU A 69 3.31 2.50 -11.65
CA LEU A 69 2.76 2.70 -10.30
C LEU A 69 1.25 3.09 -10.30
N GLU A 70 0.81 3.87 -11.27
CA GLU A 70 -0.60 4.28 -11.40
C GLU A 70 -1.52 3.11 -11.77
N GLU A 71 -1.01 2.15 -12.52
CA GLU A 71 -1.74 0.93 -12.88
C GLU A 71 -1.96 0.06 -11.62
N PHE A 72 -0.91 -0.16 -10.82
CA PHE A 72 -1.03 -0.85 -9.53
C PHE A 72 -2.07 -0.18 -8.61
N LYS A 73 -2.05 1.16 -8.51
CA LYS A 73 -3.03 1.91 -7.70
C LYS A 73 -4.46 1.66 -8.19
N THR A 74 -4.66 1.75 -9.50
CA THR A 74 -5.99 1.63 -10.11
C THR A 74 -6.54 0.24 -9.90
N MET A 75 -5.75 -0.80 -10.16
CA MET A 75 -6.16 -2.19 -9.93
C MET A 75 -6.47 -2.45 -8.45
N LYS A 76 -5.62 -1.99 -7.53
CA LYS A 76 -5.84 -2.12 -6.08
C LYS A 76 -7.10 -1.40 -5.59
N LYS A 77 -7.46 -0.27 -6.18
CA LYS A 77 -8.74 0.41 -5.89
C LYS A 77 -9.92 -0.34 -6.47
N ASN A 78 -9.80 -0.87 -7.68
CA ASN A 78 -10.86 -1.59 -8.37
C ASN A 78 -11.30 -2.84 -7.61
N VAL A 79 -10.37 -3.63 -7.06
CA VAL A 79 -10.72 -4.82 -6.28
C VAL A 79 -11.45 -4.51 -4.96
N ARG A 80 -11.31 -3.29 -4.44
CA ARG A 80 -11.99 -2.85 -3.20
C ARG A 80 -13.43 -2.37 -3.45
N GLN A 81 -13.83 -2.21 -4.70
CA GLN A 81 -15.17 -1.72 -5.01
C GLN A 81 -16.22 -2.80 -4.72
N PRO A 82 -17.34 -2.46 -4.07
CA PRO A 82 -18.37 -3.43 -3.68
C PRO A 82 -18.99 -4.15 -4.88
N LYS A 83 -19.04 -3.48 -6.05
CA LYS A 83 -19.50 -4.09 -7.31
C LYS A 83 -18.67 -5.30 -7.74
N ASN A 84 -17.41 -5.37 -7.32
CA ASN A 84 -16.47 -6.42 -7.69
C ASN A 84 -16.30 -7.49 -6.59
N LEU A 85 -16.97 -7.32 -5.44
CA LEU A 85 -16.97 -8.28 -4.36
C LEU A 85 -18.10 -9.29 -4.58
N LYS A 86 -17.74 -10.56 -4.78
CA LYS A 86 -18.71 -11.65 -4.77
C LYS A 86 -18.91 -12.10 -3.32
N ILE A 87 -20.12 -11.95 -2.81
CA ILE A 87 -20.49 -12.54 -1.52
C ILE A 87 -20.51 -14.05 -1.75
N VAL A 88 -19.64 -14.78 -1.05
CA VAL A 88 -19.70 -16.24 -1.03
C VAL A 88 -20.87 -16.61 -0.13
N SER A 89 -22.03 -16.88 -0.74
CA SER A 89 -23.13 -17.56 -0.06
C SER A 89 -22.76 -19.03 0.11
N ASN A 90 -22.65 -19.48 1.37
CA ASN A 90 -22.62 -20.91 1.71
C ASN A 90 -23.99 -21.55 1.48
#